data_AF-A0A849ACA7-F1
#
_entry.id   AF-A0A849ACA7-F1
#
_cell.length_a   1.000
_cell.length_b   1.000
_cell.length_c   1.000
_cell.angle_alpha   90.00
_cell.angle_beta   90.00
_cell.angle_gamma   90.00
#
_symmetry.space_group_name_H-M   'P 1'
#
loop_
_entity.id
_entity.type
_entity.pdbx_description
1 polymer ?
#
loop_
_entity_poly.entity_id
_entity_poly.type
_entity_poly.pdbx_seq_one_letter_code
_entity_poly.pdbx_strand_id
1 'polypeptide(L)'
;MATAEPAYVALGDSYAAGVGAGDPQTSCWQTAAAYPVQVAAGLGVQVDLQACIGATVADVTGTQLASVPEAASYVSVTVGGNDIGFTHVLTECAKPAWMGDSGPVIDAALTVLREQLPTRLSTVYDAIRARAPKARVVVAGYPRLFNGVDCSLVTFFTTQEMTRLNDAADELAQVIGGAADAAGFEFVDVRDAFAGHAVCDPQAWIHDVVLPIQESFHPTADGHGAYTSAVGRAFGVAETVLPRPALDLWRSNVAQGAELPTPAPVFQIPDLTGRASREGAERHGLDPDEVAALGAERDDPAAHARLRELDRQVRSRRR
;
A
#
# COMPACT_ATOMS: atom_id res chain seq x y z
N MET A 1 -14.85 -1.74 36.06
CA MET A 1 -13.37 -1.71 36.00
C MET A 1 -13.03 -0.76 34.87
N ALA A 2 -12.25 0.29 35.12
CA ALA A 2 -11.80 1.16 34.04
C ALA A 2 -10.95 0.30 33.09
N THR A 3 -11.33 0.23 31.82
CA THR A 3 -10.51 -0.38 30.78
C THR A 3 -9.18 0.37 30.77
N ALA A 4 -8.06 -0.34 30.92
CA ALA A 4 -6.75 0.29 30.81
C ALA A 4 -6.64 0.98 29.44
N GLU A 5 -6.11 2.21 29.40
CA GLU A 5 -5.86 2.89 28.12
C GLU A 5 -4.93 2.03 27.24
N PRO A 6 -5.15 1.97 25.92
CA PRO A 6 -4.36 1.13 25.03
C PRO A 6 -2.89 1.59 25.08
N ALA A 7 -1.99 0.65 25.42
CA ALA A 7 -0.57 0.93 25.50
C ALA A 7 0.09 1.06 24.12
N TYR A 8 -0.56 0.55 23.07
CA TYR A 8 -0.11 0.60 21.69
C TYR A 8 -1.18 1.21 20.79
N VAL A 9 -0.83 2.22 20.00
CA VAL A 9 -1.69 2.79 18.95
C VAL A 9 -1.05 2.60 17.59
N ALA A 10 -1.82 2.10 16.63
CA ALA A 10 -1.37 1.86 15.26
C ALA A 10 -2.09 2.80 14.31
N LEU A 11 -1.33 3.77 13.80
CA LEU A 11 -1.75 4.78 12.85
C LEU A 11 -1.35 4.36 11.42
N GLY A 12 -1.93 5.02 10.43
CA GLY A 12 -1.48 4.94 9.05
C GLY A 12 -2.56 4.55 8.06
N ASP A 13 -2.09 4.00 6.95
CA ASP A 13 -2.92 3.67 5.80
C ASP A 13 -3.24 2.16 5.70
N SER A 14 -3.56 1.70 4.50
CA SER A 14 -3.94 0.32 4.22
C SER A 14 -2.88 -0.71 4.60
N TYR A 15 -1.59 -0.37 4.52
CA TYR A 15 -0.49 -1.27 4.87
C TYR A 15 -0.39 -1.49 6.38
N ALA A 16 -0.88 -0.54 7.19
CA ALA A 16 -1.05 -0.73 8.64
C ALA A 16 -2.42 -1.31 8.99
N ALA A 17 -3.47 -0.99 8.22
CA ALA A 17 -4.82 -1.51 8.45
C ALA A 17 -4.89 -3.04 8.24
N GLY A 18 -4.07 -3.60 7.35
CA GLY A 18 -4.08 -5.03 7.07
C GLY A 18 -4.82 -5.43 5.80
N VAL A 19 -5.01 -4.49 4.88
CA VAL A 19 -5.67 -4.77 3.59
C VAL A 19 -4.91 -5.87 2.85
N GLY A 20 -5.62 -6.90 2.38
CA GLY A 20 -5.01 -8.06 1.72
C GLY A 20 -4.60 -9.20 2.67
N ALA A 21 -4.64 -8.99 3.98
CA ALA A 21 -4.24 -9.99 4.96
C ALA A 21 -5.36 -10.98 5.37
N GLY A 22 -6.58 -10.79 4.85
CA GLY A 22 -7.76 -11.59 5.18
C GLY A 22 -9.03 -10.72 5.24
N ASP A 23 -10.10 -11.28 5.82
CA ASP A 23 -11.41 -10.63 5.81
C ASP A 23 -11.39 -9.27 6.55
N PRO A 24 -11.86 -8.18 5.93
CA PRO A 24 -12.00 -6.88 6.59
C PRO A 24 -13.05 -6.97 7.70
N GLN A 25 -12.69 -6.45 8.87
CA GLN A 25 -13.53 -6.42 10.07
C GLN A 25 -14.23 -5.06 10.25
N THR A 26 -13.78 -4.04 9.52
CA THR A 26 -14.30 -2.67 9.56
C THR A 26 -14.31 -2.09 8.14
N SER A 27 -15.03 -0.97 7.97
CA SER A 27 -15.03 -0.15 6.75
C SER A 27 -13.67 0.49 6.44
N CYS A 28 -12.78 0.60 7.42
CA CYS A 28 -11.38 0.97 7.25
C CYS A 28 -10.51 -0.16 6.67
N TRP A 29 -11.12 -1.29 6.33
CA TRP A 29 -10.45 -2.50 5.85
C TRP A 29 -9.40 -3.04 6.82
N GLN A 30 -9.68 -2.88 8.11
CA GLN A 30 -8.82 -3.42 9.14
C GLN A 30 -9.01 -4.93 9.25
N THR A 31 -7.94 -5.69 9.34
CA THR A 31 -8.01 -7.16 9.41
C THR A 31 -7.39 -7.71 10.68
N ALA A 32 -7.82 -8.91 11.09
CA ALA A 32 -7.24 -9.60 12.24
C ALA A 32 -5.78 -10.04 12.02
N ALA A 33 -5.33 -10.09 10.77
CA ALA A 33 -3.98 -10.44 10.37
C ALA A 33 -3.08 -9.21 10.14
N ALA A 34 -3.59 -8.00 10.32
CA ALA A 34 -2.80 -6.77 10.23
C ALA A 34 -1.58 -6.83 11.15
N TYR A 35 -0.43 -6.35 10.67
CA TYR A 35 0.81 -6.45 11.44
C TYR A 35 0.72 -5.82 12.84
N PRO A 36 0.00 -4.69 13.06
CA PRO A 36 -0.12 -4.12 14.40
C PRO A 36 -0.83 -5.04 15.39
N VAL A 37 -1.87 -5.75 14.95
CA VAL A 37 -2.60 -6.71 15.80
C VAL A 37 -1.67 -7.81 16.29
N GLN A 38 -0.81 -8.29 15.40
CA GLN A 38 0.17 -9.33 15.70
C GLN A 38 1.31 -8.83 16.59
N VAL A 39 1.82 -7.61 16.33
CA VAL A 39 2.82 -6.96 17.20
C VAL A 39 2.27 -6.77 18.62
N ALA A 40 1.03 -6.33 18.76
CA ALA A 40 0.37 -6.14 20.05
C ALA A 40 0.29 -7.45 20.85
N ALA A 41 -0.06 -8.55 20.18
CA ALA A 41 -0.10 -9.88 20.78
C ALA A 41 1.30 -10.30 21.29
N GLY A 42 2.36 -10.06 20.51
CA GLY A 42 3.74 -10.32 20.92
C GLY A 42 4.22 -9.45 22.10
N LEU A 43 3.72 -8.22 22.20
CA LEU A 43 3.96 -7.30 23.32
C LEU A 43 3.12 -7.63 24.56
N GLY A 44 2.07 -8.45 24.44
CA GLY A 44 1.12 -8.72 25.52
C GLY A 44 0.26 -7.52 25.89
N VAL A 45 -0.03 -6.63 24.93
CA VAL A 45 -0.83 -5.41 25.13
C VAL A 45 -2.02 -5.35 24.17
N GLN A 46 -3.01 -4.52 24.49
CA GLN A 46 -4.06 -4.16 23.54
C GLN A 46 -3.55 -3.12 22.54
N VAL A 47 -4.09 -3.16 21.33
CA VAL A 47 -3.84 -2.16 20.29
C VAL A 47 -5.09 -1.36 20.00
N ASP A 48 -4.91 -0.05 19.88
CA ASP A 48 -5.87 0.81 19.22
C ASP A 48 -5.50 0.95 17.74
N LEU A 49 -6.18 0.20 16.88
CA LEU A 49 -5.93 0.17 15.45
C LEU A 49 -6.74 1.29 14.79
N GLN A 50 -6.07 2.41 14.51
CA GLN A 50 -6.63 3.58 13.84
C GLN A 50 -6.30 3.64 12.35
N ALA A 51 -5.35 2.81 11.89
CA ALA A 51 -4.97 2.74 10.49
C ALA A 51 -6.18 2.44 9.59
N CYS A 52 -6.26 3.10 8.44
CA CYS A 52 -7.43 3.02 7.56
C CYS A 52 -7.02 3.06 6.09
N ILE A 53 -7.65 2.23 5.26
CA ILE A 53 -7.42 2.25 3.81
C ILE A 53 -7.56 3.67 3.23
N GLY A 54 -6.61 4.07 2.39
CA GLY A 54 -6.60 5.38 1.74
C GLY A 54 -6.13 6.56 2.59
N ALA A 55 -5.76 6.36 3.86
CA ALA A 55 -5.30 7.45 4.71
C ALA A 55 -4.06 8.15 4.14
N THR A 56 -4.10 9.48 4.11
CA THR A 56 -2.96 10.37 3.86
C THR A 56 -2.35 10.84 5.18
N VAL A 57 -1.24 11.56 5.11
CA VAL A 57 -0.66 12.26 6.27
C VAL A 57 -1.68 13.19 6.92
N ALA A 58 -2.47 13.91 6.12
CA ALA A 58 -3.51 14.81 6.64
C ALA A 58 -4.60 14.04 7.41
N ASP A 59 -4.96 12.85 6.96
CA ASP A 59 -5.94 12.00 7.65
C ASP A 59 -5.40 11.48 8.98
N VAL A 60 -4.11 11.08 9.03
CA VAL A 60 -3.49 10.69 10.30
C VAL A 60 -3.57 11.83 11.31
N THR A 61 -3.17 13.05 10.92
CA THR A 61 -3.25 14.22 11.81
C THR A 61 -4.68 14.60 12.18
N GLY A 62 -5.60 14.59 11.22
CA GLY A 62 -6.96 15.11 11.37
C GLY A 62 -7.95 14.13 12.02
N THR A 63 -7.72 12.82 11.89
CA THR A 63 -8.72 11.80 12.27
C THR A 63 -8.18 10.74 13.22
N GLN A 64 -6.94 10.28 13.05
CA GLN A 64 -6.40 9.16 13.82
C GLN A 64 -5.69 9.61 15.10
N LEU A 65 -5.00 10.74 15.07
CA LEU A 65 -4.13 11.18 16.16
C LEU A 65 -4.87 11.49 17.47
N ALA A 66 -6.16 11.83 17.40
CA ALA A 66 -6.97 12.14 18.57
C ALA A 66 -7.04 10.97 19.55
N SER A 67 -7.01 9.73 19.05
CA SER A 67 -7.13 8.52 19.86
C SER A 67 -5.86 8.21 20.67
N VAL A 68 -4.69 8.71 20.25
CA VAL A 68 -3.40 8.40 20.88
C VAL A 68 -3.35 8.98 22.29
N PRO A 69 -3.37 8.18 23.37
CA PRO A 69 -3.29 8.73 24.73
C PRO A 69 -1.88 9.27 25.01
N GLU A 70 -1.77 10.26 25.91
CA GLU A 70 -0.45 10.80 26.33
C GLU A 70 0.43 9.71 26.98
N ALA A 71 -0.23 8.75 27.63
CA ALA A 71 0.40 7.60 28.28
C ALA A 71 0.73 6.44 27.31
N ALA A 72 0.48 6.57 26.01
CA ALA A 72 0.83 5.52 25.04
C ALA A 72 2.32 5.14 25.18
N SER A 73 2.59 3.84 25.21
CA SER A 73 3.95 3.30 25.30
C SER A 73 4.53 2.99 23.92
N TYR A 74 3.68 2.65 22.96
CA TYR A 74 4.05 2.28 21.60
C TYR A 74 3.16 3.01 20.59
N VAL A 75 3.78 3.51 19.52
CA VAL A 75 3.07 4.00 18.35
C VAL A 75 3.74 3.42 17.11
N SER A 76 2.96 2.86 16.19
CA SER A 76 3.46 2.53 14.85
C SER A 76 2.71 3.33 13.80
N VAL A 77 3.40 3.74 12.74
CA VAL A 77 2.76 4.44 11.61
C VAL A 77 3.33 3.97 10.28
N THR A 78 2.43 3.73 9.32
CA THR A 78 2.76 3.53 7.89
C THR A 78 1.93 4.53 7.10
N VAL A 79 2.55 5.57 6.54
CA VAL A 79 1.82 6.63 5.81
C VAL A 79 2.70 7.28 4.75
N GLY A 80 2.09 7.87 3.72
CA GLY A 80 2.78 8.65 2.68
C GLY A 80 2.61 8.10 1.27
N GLY A 81 2.22 6.83 1.10
CA GLY A 81 1.94 6.27 -0.23
C GLY A 81 0.75 6.95 -0.92
N ASN A 82 -0.32 7.20 -0.18
CA ASN A 82 -1.50 7.91 -0.70
C ASN A 82 -1.19 9.39 -1.01
N ASP A 83 -0.31 10.04 -0.24
CA ASP A 83 0.10 11.43 -0.43
C ASP A 83 0.76 11.70 -1.78
N ILE A 84 1.49 10.71 -2.31
CA ILE A 84 2.15 10.77 -3.62
C ILE A 84 1.27 10.24 -4.76
N GLY A 85 0.02 9.86 -4.47
CA GLY A 85 -0.92 9.36 -5.46
C GLY A 85 -0.60 7.97 -5.99
N PHE A 86 0.01 7.11 -5.18
CA PHE A 86 0.51 5.80 -5.59
C PHE A 86 -0.53 4.93 -6.33
N THR A 87 -1.78 4.89 -5.86
CA THR A 87 -2.85 4.14 -6.51
C THR A 87 -3.16 4.64 -7.93
N HIS A 88 -3.11 5.97 -8.14
CA HIS A 88 -3.29 6.56 -9.47
C HIS A 88 -2.11 6.21 -10.38
N VAL A 89 -0.87 6.28 -9.86
CA VAL A 89 0.33 5.86 -10.60
C VAL A 89 0.21 4.40 -11.07
N LEU A 90 -0.15 3.47 -10.18
CA LEU A 90 -0.35 2.06 -10.54
C LEU A 90 -1.45 1.88 -11.60
N THR A 91 -2.58 2.58 -11.43
CA THR A 91 -3.70 2.53 -12.38
C THR A 91 -3.29 3.02 -13.77
N GLU A 92 -2.52 4.10 -13.86
CA GLU A 92 -2.05 4.62 -15.14
C GLU A 92 -0.98 3.72 -15.78
N CYS A 93 -0.09 3.12 -14.98
CA CYS A 93 0.91 2.16 -15.47
C CYS A 93 0.29 0.85 -15.96
N ALA A 94 -0.84 0.43 -15.38
CA ALA A 94 -1.53 -0.77 -15.79
C ALA A 94 -2.24 -0.63 -17.14
N LYS A 95 -2.44 0.60 -17.66
CA LYS A 95 -3.11 0.83 -18.93
C LYS A 95 -2.23 0.46 -20.12
N PRO A 96 -2.82 -0.05 -21.21
CA PRO A 96 -2.11 -0.18 -22.46
C PRO A 96 -1.77 1.22 -23.02
N ALA A 97 -0.73 1.28 -23.84
CA ALA A 97 -0.18 2.51 -24.37
C ALA A 97 -1.19 3.30 -25.21
N TRP A 98 -2.17 2.68 -25.86
CA TRP A 98 -3.18 3.46 -26.59
C TRP A 98 -4.14 4.22 -25.66
N MET A 99 -4.23 3.86 -24.38
CA MET A 99 -5.09 4.50 -23.39
C MET A 99 -4.39 5.59 -22.57
N GLY A 100 -3.06 5.54 -22.42
CA GLY A 100 -2.36 6.46 -21.53
C GLY A 100 -0.85 6.56 -21.76
N ASP A 101 -0.24 7.45 -21.00
CA ASP A 101 1.22 7.57 -20.84
C ASP A 101 1.51 7.74 -19.35
N SER A 102 2.09 6.70 -18.76
CA SER A 102 2.43 6.63 -17.34
C SER A 102 3.63 7.51 -16.99
N GLY A 103 4.44 7.92 -17.97
CA GLY A 103 5.69 8.62 -17.74
C GLY A 103 5.53 9.93 -16.96
N PRO A 104 4.72 10.89 -17.47
CA PRO A 104 4.42 12.13 -16.77
C PRO A 104 3.72 11.94 -15.42
N VAL A 105 2.95 10.86 -15.27
CA VAL A 105 2.24 10.54 -14.02
C VAL A 105 3.22 10.10 -12.93
N ILE A 106 4.18 9.24 -13.27
CA ILE A 106 5.29 8.86 -12.38
C ILE A 106 6.12 10.11 -12.01
N ASP A 107 6.45 10.96 -12.98
CA ASP A 107 7.27 12.15 -12.73
C ASP A 107 6.57 13.14 -11.80
N ALA A 108 5.26 13.36 -11.96
CA ALA A 108 4.48 14.19 -11.06
C ALA A 108 4.45 13.63 -9.62
N ALA A 109 4.31 12.31 -9.47
CA ALA A 109 4.35 11.66 -8.17
C ALA A 109 5.73 11.81 -7.49
N LEU A 110 6.83 11.66 -8.26
CA LEU A 110 8.19 11.89 -7.78
C LEU A 110 8.42 13.34 -7.35
N THR A 111 7.84 14.32 -8.04
CA THR A 111 7.87 15.72 -7.60
C THR A 111 7.20 15.89 -6.24
N VAL A 112 6.01 15.32 -6.03
CA VAL A 112 5.33 15.38 -4.71
C VAL A 112 6.15 14.67 -3.63
N LEU A 113 6.70 13.50 -3.94
CA LEU A 113 7.58 12.73 -3.06
C LEU A 113 8.77 13.56 -2.59
N ARG A 114 9.43 14.28 -3.51
CA ARG A 114 10.65 15.05 -3.21
C ARG A 114 10.36 16.38 -2.53
N GLU A 115 9.35 17.10 -2.99
CA GLU A 115 9.16 18.51 -2.64
C GLU A 115 8.15 18.71 -1.51
N GLN A 116 7.20 17.79 -1.32
CA GLN A 116 6.08 18.00 -0.40
C GLN A 116 6.07 16.98 0.74
N LEU A 117 6.31 15.71 0.43
CA LEU A 117 6.20 14.64 1.42
C LEU A 117 7.13 14.83 2.64
N PRO A 118 8.40 15.29 2.53
CA PRO A 118 9.26 15.45 3.70
C PRO A 118 8.66 16.40 4.75
N THR A 119 8.10 17.54 4.32
CA THR A 119 7.47 18.52 5.21
C THR A 119 6.18 17.96 5.84
N ARG A 120 5.38 17.21 5.07
CA ARG A 120 4.17 16.57 5.57
C ARG A 120 4.51 15.55 6.66
N LEU A 121 5.48 14.68 6.40
CA LEU A 121 5.96 13.67 7.35
C LEU A 121 6.51 14.29 8.63
N SER A 122 7.38 15.31 8.50
CA SER A 122 7.88 16.06 9.67
C SER A 122 6.73 16.58 10.53
N THR A 123 5.71 17.19 9.91
CA THR A 123 4.56 17.77 10.61
C THR A 123 3.78 16.71 11.41
N VAL A 124 3.49 15.55 10.79
CA VAL A 124 2.74 14.50 11.51
C VAL A 124 3.59 13.81 12.57
N TYR A 125 4.90 13.68 12.36
CA TYR A 125 5.80 13.08 13.35
C TYR A 125 5.98 13.99 14.58
N ASP A 126 6.10 15.31 14.38
CA ASP A 126 6.07 16.28 15.47
C ASP A 126 4.76 16.19 16.27
N ALA A 127 3.63 16.06 15.56
CA ALA A 127 2.33 15.91 16.19
C ALA A 127 2.21 14.61 17.00
N ILE A 128 2.72 13.49 16.49
CA ILE A 128 2.81 12.21 17.22
C ILE A 128 3.66 12.37 18.48
N ARG A 129 4.85 12.96 18.37
CA ARG A 129 5.74 13.19 19.52
C ARG A 129 5.09 14.09 20.57
N ALA A 130 4.39 15.14 20.14
CA ALA A 130 3.67 16.02 21.06
C ALA A 130 2.52 15.30 21.77
N ARG A 131 1.80 14.42 21.07
CA ARG A 131 0.66 13.68 21.62
C ARG A 131 1.07 12.57 22.58
N ALA A 132 2.17 11.87 22.30
CA ALA A 132 2.68 10.75 23.10
C ALA A 132 4.21 10.90 23.33
N PRO A 133 4.64 11.83 24.20
CA PRO A 133 6.05 12.18 24.34
C PRO A 133 6.95 11.04 24.82
N LYS A 134 6.37 10.06 25.54
CA LYS A 134 7.08 8.91 26.09
C LYS A 134 7.00 7.65 25.22
N ALA A 135 6.20 7.66 24.15
CA ALA A 135 6.05 6.50 23.30
C ALA A 135 7.34 6.18 22.55
N ARG A 136 7.62 4.89 22.41
CA ARG A 136 8.50 4.36 21.37
C ARG A 136 7.73 4.40 20.07
N VAL A 137 8.23 5.13 19.08
CA VAL A 137 7.56 5.32 17.80
C VAL A 137 8.35 4.60 16.71
N VAL A 138 7.66 3.71 15.99
CA VAL A 138 8.20 2.99 14.84
C VAL A 138 7.47 3.44 13.57
N VAL A 139 8.24 3.85 12.57
CA VAL A 139 7.73 4.19 11.25
C VAL A 139 8.07 3.04 10.31
N ALA A 140 7.08 2.36 9.74
CA ALA A 140 7.32 1.30 8.78
C ALA A 140 7.27 1.85 7.35
N GLY A 141 8.20 1.39 6.50
CA GLY A 141 8.22 1.71 5.07
C GLY A 141 7.31 0.81 4.23
N TYR A 142 7.46 0.93 2.90
CA TYR A 142 6.76 0.10 1.90
C TYR A 142 7.77 -0.82 1.19
N PRO A 143 7.33 -2.00 0.71
CA PRO A 143 8.19 -2.89 -0.05
C PRO A 143 8.32 -2.44 -1.51
N ARG A 144 9.28 -3.04 -2.22
CA ARG A 144 9.27 -3.05 -3.68
C ARG A 144 8.16 -3.99 -4.16
N LEU A 145 7.44 -3.62 -5.21
CA LEU A 145 6.27 -4.41 -5.65
C LEU A 145 6.60 -5.41 -6.74
N PHE A 146 7.53 -5.11 -7.65
CA PHE A 146 7.62 -5.84 -8.92
C PHE A 146 8.91 -6.64 -9.06
N ASN A 147 8.82 -7.82 -9.69
CA ASN A 147 9.98 -8.63 -10.08
C ASN A 147 10.41 -8.40 -11.55
N GLY A 148 9.76 -7.48 -12.27
CA GLY A 148 10.07 -7.12 -13.67
C GLY A 148 9.25 -7.88 -14.72
N VAL A 149 8.37 -8.78 -14.29
CA VAL A 149 7.41 -9.50 -15.15
C VAL A 149 5.99 -9.12 -14.77
N ASP A 150 5.16 -8.86 -15.77
CA ASP A 150 3.73 -8.62 -15.60
C ASP A 150 2.97 -9.93 -15.90
N CYS A 151 2.47 -10.59 -14.86
CA CYS A 151 1.79 -11.88 -14.96
C CYS A 151 0.26 -11.77 -15.02
N SER A 152 -0.30 -10.57 -14.91
CA SER A 152 -1.75 -10.37 -14.96
C SER A 152 -2.28 -10.36 -16.40
N LEU A 153 -3.50 -10.90 -16.56
CA LEU A 153 -4.25 -10.84 -17.83
C LEU A 153 -5.03 -9.52 -18.01
N VAL A 154 -5.00 -8.64 -17.00
CA VAL A 154 -5.81 -7.41 -16.99
C VAL A 154 -4.98 -6.13 -16.86
N THR A 155 -3.66 -6.24 -16.91
CA THR A 155 -2.69 -5.13 -16.80
C THR A 155 -1.77 -5.10 -18.01
N PHE A 156 -1.05 -3.98 -18.17
CA PHE A 156 -0.11 -3.73 -19.26
C PHE A 156 1.22 -3.13 -18.79
N PHE A 157 1.66 -3.46 -17.57
CA PHE A 157 2.92 -2.98 -17.02
C PHE A 157 4.09 -3.43 -17.90
N THR A 158 4.99 -2.49 -18.19
CA THR A 158 6.28 -2.78 -18.82
C THR A 158 7.37 -2.96 -17.78
N THR A 159 8.43 -3.71 -18.14
CA THR A 159 9.63 -3.84 -17.30
C THR A 159 10.24 -2.48 -16.95
N GLN A 160 10.14 -1.49 -17.84
CA GLN A 160 10.62 -0.13 -17.57
C GLN A 160 9.77 0.59 -16.51
N GLU A 161 8.44 0.51 -16.60
CA GLU A 161 7.53 1.07 -15.59
C GLU A 161 7.78 0.38 -14.23
N MET A 162 7.81 -0.95 -14.20
CA MET A 162 8.08 -1.72 -12.98
C MET A 162 9.43 -1.34 -12.33
N THR A 163 10.48 -1.13 -13.14
CA THR A 163 11.78 -0.66 -12.63
C THR A 163 11.64 0.73 -12.01
N ARG A 164 11.02 1.68 -12.70
CA ARG A 164 10.80 3.05 -12.18
C ARG A 164 9.96 3.06 -10.90
N LEU A 165 8.98 2.18 -10.77
CA LEU A 165 8.15 2.06 -9.58
C LEU A 165 8.94 1.49 -8.39
N ASN A 166 9.82 0.51 -8.62
CA ASN A 166 10.73 0.04 -7.57
C ASN A 166 11.76 1.10 -7.17
N ASP A 167 12.31 1.86 -8.12
CA ASP A 167 13.20 2.98 -7.82
C ASP A 167 12.47 4.07 -7.02
N ALA A 168 11.21 4.35 -7.34
CA ALA A 168 10.38 5.29 -6.59
C ALA A 168 10.06 4.78 -5.17
N ALA A 169 9.84 3.47 -4.99
CA ALA A 169 9.69 2.86 -3.66
C ALA A 169 10.99 3.01 -2.84
N ASP A 170 12.15 2.90 -3.49
CA ASP A 170 13.44 3.11 -2.84
C ASP A 170 13.64 4.56 -2.38
N GLU A 171 13.24 5.52 -3.21
CA GLU A 171 13.28 6.93 -2.86
C GLU A 171 12.27 7.28 -1.75
N LEU A 172 11.07 6.69 -1.79
CA LEU A 172 10.06 6.85 -0.76
C LEU A 172 10.58 6.36 0.60
N ALA A 173 11.25 5.20 0.63
CA ALA A 173 11.87 4.68 1.85
C ALA A 173 12.96 5.62 2.39
N GLN A 174 13.76 6.25 1.53
CA GLN A 174 14.75 7.25 1.95
C GLN A 174 14.11 8.50 2.55
N VAL A 175 13.03 9.00 1.94
CA VAL A 175 12.30 10.18 2.45
C VAL A 175 11.62 9.88 3.79
N ILE A 176 10.95 8.73 3.92
CA ILE A 176 10.30 8.32 5.16
C ILE A 176 11.34 8.07 6.26
N GLY A 177 12.41 7.32 5.96
CA GLY A 177 13.48 7.05 6.91
C GLY A 177 14.17 8.31 7.40
N GLY A 178 14.53 9.22 6.49
CA GLY A 178 15.14 10.50 6.87
C GLY A 178 14.24 11.38 7.74
N ALA A 179 12.93 11.40 7.47
CA ALA A 179 11.97 12.12 8.31
C ALA A 179 11.78 11.48 9.69
N ALA A 180 11.75 10.14 9.75
CA ALA A 180 11.66 9.39 11.01
C ALA A 180 12.89 9.63 11.89
N ASP A 181 14.09 9.53 11.30
CA ASP A 181 15.36 9.78 11.98
C ASP A 181 15.43 11.20 12.54
N ALA A 182 14.99 12.20 11.76
CA ALA A 182 14.93 13.59 12.20
C ALA A 182 13.99 13.81 13.40
N ALA A 183 12.91 13.03 13.50
CA ALA A 183 11.97 13.05 14.63
C ALA A 183 12.43 12.18 15.83
N GLY A 184 13.57 11.48 15.70
CA GLY A 184 14.05 10.52 16.69
C GLY A 184 13.14 9.30 16.81
N PHE A 185 12.50 8.90 15.72
CA PHE A 185 11.71 7.68 15.59
C PHE A 185 12.55 6.59 14.93
N GLU A 186 12.21 5.32 15.18
CA GLU A 186 12.89 4.20 14.54
C GLU A 186 12.21 3.89 13.20
N PHE A 187 12.97 3.92 12.11
CA PHE A 187 12.48 3.50 10.79
C PHE A 187 12.70 2.00 10.58
N VAL A 188 11.64 1.31 10.16
CA VAL A 188 11.67 -0.11 9.77
C VAL A 188 11.54 -0.20 8.26
N ASP A 189 12.65 -0.51 7.61
CA ASP A 189 12.70 -0.82 6.20
C ASP A 189 12.33 -2.29 5.96
N VAL A 190 11.29 -2.52 5.16
CA VAL A 190 10.79 -3.86 4.85
C VAL A 190 11.25 -4.37 3.48
N ARG A 191 11.94 -3.56 2.67
CA ARG A 191 12.29 -3.92 1.29
C ARG A 191 13.14 -5.18 1.21
N ASP A 192 14.09 -5.33 2.14
CA ASP A 192 14.95 -6.51 2.19
C ASP A 192 14.18 -7.76 2.67
N ALA A 193 13.20 -7.59 3.56
CA ALA A 193 12.34 -8.68 4.00
C ALA A 193 11.46 -9.20 2.85
N PHE A 194 11.02 -8.33 1.95
CA PHE A 194 10.19 -8.67 0.79
C PHE A 194 11.00 -9.11 -0.45
N ALA A 195 12.33 -9.19 -0.37
CA ALA A 195 13.14 -9.63 -1.50
C ALA A 195 12.81 -11.07 -1.89
N GLY A 196 12.42 -11.29 -3.15
CA GLY A 196 11.95 -12.60 -3.65
C GLY A 196 10.48 -12.93 -3.37
N HIS A 197 9.73 -11.94 -2.87
CA HIS A 197 8.31 -12.03 -2.55
C HIS A 197 7.49 -10.91 -3.22
N ALA A 198 7.97 -10.38 -4.34
CA ALA A 198 7.28 -9.38 -5.14
C ALA A 198 6.04 -9.98 -5.85
N VAL A 199 5.21 -9.11 -6.44
CA VAL A 199 4.14 -9.51 -7.36
C VAL A 199 4.73 -10.44 -8.44
N CYS A 200 3.99 -11.51 -8.75
CA CYS A 200 4.37 -12.57 -9.68
C CYS A 200 5.49 -13.53 -9.22
N ASP A 201 6.09 -13.35 -8.04
CA ASP A 201 7.02 -14.35 -7.52
C ASP A 201 6.29 -15.63 -7.09
N PRO A 202 6.93 -16.83 -7.15
CA PRO A 202 6.31 -18.09 -6.75
C PRO A 202 5.78 -18.10 -5.30
N GLN A 203 6.38 -17.28 -4.42
CA GLN A 203 5.94 -17.04 -3.05
C GLN A 203 5.63 -15.55 -2.84
N ALA A 204 4.82 -14.96 -3.72
CA ALA A 204 4.46 -13.55 -3.64
C ALA A 204 3.83 -13.21 -2.26
N TRP A 205 4.37 -12.18 -1.62
CA TRP A 205 3.79 -11.58 -0.41
C TRP A 205 2.98 -10.33 -0.72
N ILE A 206 2.94 -9.91 -1.98
CA ILE A 206 2.09 -8.83 -2.48
C ILE A 206 1.09 -9.44 -3.46
N HIS A 207 -0.17 -9.06 -3.33
CA HIS A 207 -1.20 -9.42 -4.30
C HIS A 207 -0.95 -8.78 -5.66
N ASP A 208 -1.16 -9.53 -6.73
CA ASP A 208 -1.44 -8.96 -8.05
C ASP A 208 -2.83 -8.29 -8.07
N VAL A 209 -3.42 -8.04 -9.24
CA VAL A 209 -4.83 -7.68 -9.36
C VAL A 209 -5.70 -8.84 -8.86
N VAL A 210 -6.41 -8.61 -7.76
CA VAL A 210 -7.27 -9.60 -7.11
C VAL A 210 -8.64 -9.02 -6.78
N LEU A 211 -9.61 -9.90 -6.48
CA LEU A 211 -10.90 -9.50 -5.92
C LEU A 211 -10.98 -9.94 -4.45
N PRO A 212 -11.41 -9.05 -3.54
CA PRO A 212 -11.92 -7.69 -3.80
C PRO A 212 -10.82 -6.70 -4.22
N ILE A 213 -11.15 -5.75 -5.11
CA ILE A 213 -10.16 -4.91 -5.82
C ILE A 213 -9.27 -4.09 -4.89
N GLN A 214 -9.78 -3.78 -3.69
CA GLN A 214 -9.09 -3.08 -2.62
C GLN A 214 -7.79 -3.78 -2.19
N GLU A 215 -7.71 -5.10 -2.33
CA GLU A 215 -6.53 -5.89 -1.92
C GLU A 215 -5.41 -5.88 -2.97
N SER A 216 -5.68 -5.40 -4.18
CA SER A 216 -4.68 -5.38 -5.26
C SER A 216 -3.46 -4.56 -4.83
N PHE A 217 -2.26 -5.11 -5.04
CA PHE A 217 -0.97 -4.51 -4.67
C PHE A 217 -0.77 -4.26 -3.17
N HIS A 218 -1.50 -4.97 -2.31
CA HIS A 218 -1.29 -4.96 -0.86
C HIS A 218 -0.61 -6.25 -0.37
N PRO A 219 0.01 -6.22 0.83
CA PRO A 219 0.57 -7.42 1.42
C PRO A 219 -0.48 -8.49 1.72
N THR A 220 -0.12 -9.74 1.45
CA THR A 220 -0.85 -10.93 1.90
C THR A 220 -0.69 -11.12 3.41
N ALA A 221 -1.36 -12.13 3.99
CA ALA A 221 -1.14 -12.52 5.38
C ALA A 221 0.33 -12.83 5.69
N ASP A 222 1.07 -13.47 4.76
CA ASP A 222 2.49 -13.77 4.93
C ASP A 222 3.35 -12.49 4.86
N GLY A 223 3.00 -11.56 3.95
CA GLY A 223 3.62 -10.23 3.90
C GLY A 223 3.41 -9.44 5.19
N HIS A 224 2.21 -9.51 5.79
CA HIS A 224 1.98 -8.95 7.11
C HIS A 224 2.79 -9.64 8.21
N GLY A 225 3.01 -10.95 8.12
CA GLY A 225 3.95 -11.66 9.01
C GLY A 225 5.38 -11.12 8.93
N ALA A 226 5.84 -10.72 7.74
CA ALA A 226 7.14 -10.07 7.57
C ALA A 226 7.18 -8.69 8.22
N TYR A 227 6.13 -7.87 8.04
CA TYR A 227 5.97 -6.61 8.76
C TYR A 227 5.97 -6.81 10.27
N THR A 228 5.22 -7.81 10.78
CA THR A 228 5.17 -8.09 12.22
C THR A 228 6.54 -8.45 12.77
N SER A 229 7.30 -9.26 12.05
CA SER A 229 8.66 -9.64 12.46
C SER A 229 9.57 -8.42 12.51
N ALA A 230 9.53 -7.57 11.48
CA ALA A 230 10.38 -6.37 11.39
C ALA A 230 10.03 -5.31 12.45
N VAL A 231 8.74 -4.95 12.56
CA VAL A 231 8.25 -3.96 13.54
C VAL A 231 8.30 -4.51 14.97
N GLY A 232 8.03 -5.80 15.15
CA GLY A 232 8.13 -6.48 16.44
C GLY A 232 9.55 -6.41 17.01
N ARG A 233 10.58 -6.68 16.18
CA ARG A 233 11.98 -6.51 16.58
C ARG A 233 12.31 -5.08 16.99
N ALA A 234 11.84 -4.09 16.25
CA ALA A 234 12.00 -2.67 16.61
C ALA A 234 11.37 -2.34 17.97
N PHE A 235 10.26 -2.97 18.34
CA PHE A 235 9.69 -2.86 19.68
C PHE A 235 10.29 -3.79 20.74
N GLY A 236 11.22 -4.67 20.39
CA GLY A 236 11.87 -5.61 21.31
C GLY A 236 11.08 -6.90 21.59
N VAL A 237 10.14 -7.27 20.72
CA VAL A 237 9.46 -8.57 20.75
C VAL A 237 10.42 -9.64 20.23
N ALA A 238 10.63 -10.72 20.99
CA ALA A 238 11.42 -11.86 20.54
C ALA A 238 10.70 -12.62 19.40
N GLU A 239 11.44 -13.14 18.42
CA GLU A 239 10.92 -13.80 17.20
C GLU A 239 9.98 -15.00 17.46
N THR A 240 9.84 -15.46 18.70
CA THR A 240 9.20 -16.73 19.05
C THR A 240 7.71 -16.68 19.39
N VAL A 241 7.03 -15.54 19.32
CA VAL A 241 5.59 -15.50 19.65
C VAL A 241 4.83 -14.62 18.68
N LEU A 242 4.28 -15.22 17.63
CA LEU A 242 3.08 -14.70 16.99
C LEU A 242 2.11 -15.88 16.86
N PRO A 243 1.04 -15.95 17.68
CA PRO A 243 -0.07 -16.82 17.36
C PRO A 243 -0.54 -16.48 15.94
N ARG A 244 -0.93 -17.48 15.15
CA ARG A 244 -1.62 -17.21 13.88
C ARG A 244 -2.79 -16.24 14.13
N PRO A 245 -3.14 -15.37 13.16
CA PRO A 245 -4.32 -14.54 13.29
C PRO A 245 -5.53 -15.38 13.68
N ALA A 246 -6.09 -15.10 14.85
CA ALA A 246 -7.36 -15.66 15.29
C ALA A 246 -8.30 -14.48 15.50
N LEU A 247 -9.53 -14.57 15.00
CA LEU A 247 -10.58 -13.58 15.28
C LEU A 247 -10.78 -13.35 16.79
N ASP A 248 -10.36 -14.30 17.63
CA ASP A 248 -10.36 -14.16 19.08
C ASP A 248 -9.37 -13.09 19.58
N LEU A 249 -8.19 -12.96 18.95
CA LEU A 249 -7.26 -11.86 19.23
C LEU A 249 -7.88 -10.52 18.85
N TRP A 250 -8.53 -10.46 17.70
CA TRP A 250 -9.24 -9.26 17.25
C TRP A 250 -10.29 -8.81 18.27
N ARG A 251 -11.20 -9.71 18.66
CA ARG A 251 -12.33 -9.39 19.56
C ARG A 251 -11.90 -8.98 20.96
N SER A 252 -10.74 -9.44 21.43
CA SER A 252 -10.27 -9.21 22.80
C SER A 252 -9.31 -8.04 22.93
N ASN A 253 -8.56 -7.71 21.87
CA ASN A 253 -7.39 -6.85 21.97
C ASN A 253 -7.34 -5.66 21.01
N VAL A 254 -8.36 -5.47 20.17
CA VAL A 254 -8.39 -4.38 19.18
C VAL A 254 -9.50 -3.37 19.49
N ALA A 255 -9.10 -2.14 19.80
CA ALA A 255 -9.97 -0.97 19.66
C ALA A 255 -9.86 -0.43 18.23
N GLN A 256 -10.96 0.15 17.72
CA GLN A 256 -11.09 0.53 16.31
C GLN A 256 -11.21 2.04 16.15
N GLY A 257 -10.56 2.56 15.12
CA GLY A 257 -10.65 3.96 14.71
C GLY A 257 -11.92 4.33 13.97
N ALA A 258 -12.12 5.64 13.83
CA ALA A 258 -13.20 6.21 13.04
C ALA A 258 -12.96 5.98 11.55
N GLU A 259 -14.06 5.89 10.78
CA GLU A 259 -14.00 5.84 9.32
C GLU A 259 -13.43 7.15 8.76
N LEU A 260 -12.71 7.06 7.64
CA LEU A 260 -12.29 8.25 6.91
C LEU A 260 -13.49 8.89 6.20
N PRO A 261 -13.51 10.23 6.09
CA PRO A 261 -14.62 10.95 5.47
C PRO A 261 -14.68 10.78 3.94
N THR A 262 -13.57 10.42 3.31
CA THR A 262 -13.46 10.24 1.86
C THR A 262 -13.25 8.76 1.51
N PRO A 263 -13.90 8.26 0.44
CA PRO A 263 -13.62 6.92 -0.06
C PRO A 263 -12.14 6.77 -0.42
N ALA A 264 -11.56 5.64 -0.05
CA ALA A 264 -10.17 5.35 -0.38
C ALA A 264 -9.96 5.23 -1.90
N PRO A 265 -8.85 5.76 -2.44
CA PRO A 265 -8.46 5.45 -3.81
C PRO A 265 -8.09 3.96 -3.89
N VAL A 266 -8.70 3.24 -4.84
CA VAL A 266 -8.44 1.82 -5.10
C VAL A 266 -7.99 1.63 -6.54
N PHE A 267 -7.16 0.63 -6.78
CA PHE A 267 -6.67 0.30 -8.12
C PHE A 267 -7.85 0.10 -9.09
N GLN A 268 -7.72 0.60 -10.31
CA GLN A 268 -8.73 0.42 -11.36
C GLN A 268 -8.17 -0.47 -12.46
N ILE A 269 -8.89 -1.54 -12.78
CA ILE A 269 -8.62 -2.35 -13.96
C ILE A 269 -8.91 -1.49 -15.20
N PRO A 270 -7.98 -1.41 -16.18
CA PRO A 270 -8.24 -0.72 -17.44
C PRO A 270 -9.53 -1.21 -18.12
N ASP A 271 -10.47 -0.30 -18.35
CA ASP A 271 -11.67 -0.60 -19.15
C ASP A 271 -11.36 -0.57 -20.64
N LEU A 272 -10.97 -1.74 -21.16
CA LEU A 272 -10.63 -1.94 -22.58
C LEU A 272 -11.86 -1.83 -23.50
N THR A 273 -13.07 -1.99 -22.97
CA THR A 273 -14.32 -1.96 -23.75
C THR A 273 -14.91 -0.55 -23.87
N GLY A 274 -14.51 0.32 -22.94
CA GLY A 274 -15.00 1.68 -22.79
C GLY A 274 -14.54 2.66 -23.86
N ARG A 275 -15.18 3.83 -23.85
CA ARG A 275 -14.95 4.91 -24.81
C ARG A 275 -13.48 5.34 -24.90
N ALA A 276 -12.82 5.52 -23.76
CA ALA A 276 -11.43 5.99 -23.72
C ALA A 276 -10.46 5.01 -24.43
N SER A 277 -10.69 3.70 -24.28
CA SER A 277 -9.91 2.68 -24.98
C SER A 277 -10.14 2.73 -26.48
N ARG A 278 -11.40 2.77 -26.93
CA ARG A 278 -11.75 2.83 -28.35
C ARG A 278 -11.23 4.08 -29.06
N GLU A 279 -11.40 5.26 -28.45
CA GLU A 279 -10.87 6.52 -28.99
C GLU A 279 -9.33 6.52 -28.99
N GLY A 280 -8.71 5.91 -27.98
CA GLY A 280 -7.26 5.71 -27.93
C GLY A 280 -6.73 4.81 -29.04
N ALA A 281 -7.41 3.69 -29.27
CA ALA A 281 -7.12 2.75 -30.35
C ALA A 281 -7.16 3.47 -31.71
N GLU A 282 -8.23 4.21 -31.98
CA GLU A 282 -8.40 4.98 -33.22
C GLU A 282 -7.27 6.01 -33.42
N ARG A 283 -6.96 6.81 -32.40
CA ARG A 283 -5.86 7.80 -32.45
C ARG A 283 -4.51 7.17 -32.77
N HIS A 284 -4.30 5.92 -32.36
CA HIS A 284 -3.08 5.19 -32.60
C HIS A 284 -3.13 4.25 -33.81
N GLY A 285 -4.19 4.33 -34.63
CA GLY A 285 -4.33 3.55 -35.86
C GLY A 285 -4.52 2.05 -35.61
N LEU A 286 -5.14 1.70 -34.49
CA LEU A 286 -5.65 0.35 -34.20
C LEU A 286 -7.15 0.30 -34.56
N ASP A 287 -7.68 -0.91 -34.77
CA ASP A 287 -9.12 -1.12 -34.96
C ASP A 287 -9.84 -1.05 -33.58
N PRO A 288 -10.72 -0.04 -33.34
CA PRO A 288 -11.41 0.09 -32.07
C PRO A 288 -12.37 -1.05 -31.76
N ASP A 289 -12.94 -1.71 -32.78
CA ASP A 289 -13.87 -2.83 -32.60
C ASP A 289 -13.10 -4.12 -32.29
N GLU A 290 -11.91 -4.32 -32.88
CA GLU A 290 -11.00 -5.40 -32.49
C GLU A 290 -10.60 -5.25 -31.01
N VAL A 291 -10.14 -4.06 -30.60
CA VAL A 291 -9.74 -3.80 -29.21
C VAL A 291 -10.89 -4.05 -28.24
N ALA A 292 -12.09 -3.58 -28.56
CA ALA A 292 -13.26 -3.78 -27.71
C ALA A 292 -13.69 -5.26 -27.62
N ALA A 293 -13.62 -6.01 -28.72
CA ALA A 293 -13.95 -7.43 -28.74
C ALA A 293 -12.96 -8.23 -27.88
N LEU A 294 -11.66 -8.02 -28.08
CA LEU A 294 -10.61 -8.65 -27.27
C LEU A 294 -10.72 -8.26 -25.79
N GLY A 295 -11.06 -6.99 -25.50
CA GLY A 295 -11.27 -6.50 -24.14
C GLY A 295 -12.47 -7.13 -23.43
N ALA A 296 -13.50 -7.55 -24.16
CA ALA A 296 -14.63 -8.29 -23.61
C ALA A 296 -14.26 -9.73 -23.23
N GLU A 297 -13.18 -10.27 -23.83
CA GLU A 297 -12.63 -11.61 -23.60
C GLU A 297 -11.36 -11.55 -22.73
N ARG A 298 -11.25 -10.57 -21.80
CA ARG A 298 -10.02 -10.32 -21.03
C ARG A 298 -9.47 -11.50 -20.22
N ASP A 299 -10.31 -12.49 -19.92
CA ASP A 299 -9.91 -13.71 -19.20
C ASP A 299 -9.37 -14.81 -20.16
N ASP A 300 -9.45 -14.60 -21.48
CA ASP A 300 -8.88 -15.48 -22.51
C ASP A 300 -7.39 -15.12 -22.75
N PRO A 301 -6.44 -16.05 -22.49
CA PRO A 301 -5.02 -15.84 -22.75
C PRO A 301 -4.70 -15.46 -24.22
N ALA A 302 -5.47 -15.95 -25.19
CA ALA A 302 -5.26 -15.63 -26.60
C ALA A 302 -5.66 -14.18 -26.90
N ALA A 303 -6.80 -13.73 -26.36
CA ALA A 303 -7.24 -12.35 -26.47
C ALA A 303 -6.24 -11.40 -25.79
N HIS A 304 -5.78 -11.75 -24.59
CA HIS A 304 -4.77 -10.98 -23.87
C HIS A 304 -3.43 -10.91 -24.64
N ALA A 305 -2.95 -12.03 -25.19
CA ALA A 305 -1.74 -12.05 -26.00
C ALA A 305 -1.84 -11.12 -27.23
N ARG A 306 -3.02 -11.09 -27.87
CA ARG A 306 -3.28 -10.17 -28.99
C ARG A 306 -3.29 -8.71 -28.53
N LEU A 307 -3.92 -8.38 -27.40
CA LEU A 307 -3.89 -7.03 -26.82
C LEU A 307 -2.46 -6.58 -26.49
N ARG A 308 -1.61 -7.47 -25.96
CA ARG A 308 -0.18 -7.18 -25.70
C ARG A 308 0.61 -6.91 -26.97
N GLU A 309 0.26 -7.56 -28.09
CA GLU A 309 0.85 -7.25 -29.40
C GLU A 309 0.48 -5.85 -29.87
N LEU A 310 -0.81 -5.48 -29.76
CA LEU A 310 -1.28 -4.14 -30.10
C LEU A 310 -0.62 -3.07 -29.21
N ASP A 311 -0.44 -3.34 -27.93
CA ASP A 311 0.25 -2.46 -26.99
C ASP A 311 1.69 -2.22 -27.43
N ARG A 312 2.43 -3.29 -27.73
CA ARG A 312 3.81 -3.22 -28.23
C ARG A 312 3.91 -2.44 -29.54
N GLN A 313 2.96 -2.61 -30.46
CA GLN A 313 2.89 -1.86 -31.71
C GLN A 313 2.72 -0.34 -31.48
N VAL A 314 1.90 0.05 -30.51
CA VAL A 314 1.74 1.47 -30.16
C VAL A 314 2.99 2.02 -29.48
N ARG A 315 3.57 1.28 -28.53
CA ARG A 315 4.80 1.69 -27.83
C ARG A 315 5.99 1.84 -28.79
N SER A 316 6.12 0.98 -29.80
CA SER A 316 7.23 1.09 -30.77
C SER A 316 7.15 2.32 -31.66
N ARG A 317 5.95 2.90 -31.86
CA ARG A 317 5.74 4.12 -32.65
C ARG A 317 5.99 5.41 -31.87
N ARG A 318 6.03 5.34 -30.53
CA ARG A 318 6.28 6.49 -29.65
C ARG A 318 7.77 6.76 -29.39
N ARG A 319 8.64 5.82 -29.77
CA ARG A 319 10.10 5.91 -29.60
C ARG A 319 10.77 6.65 -30.76
#